data_AF-A0A094KUM3-F1
#
_entry.id   AF-A0A094KUM3-F1
#
_cell.length_a   1.000
_cell.length_b   1.000
_cell.length_c   1.000
_cell.angle_alpha   90.00
_cell.angle_beta   90.00
_cell.angle_gamma   90.00
#
_symmetry.space_group_name_H-M   'P 1'
#
loop_
_entity.id
_entity.type
_entity.pdbx_description
1 polymer ?
#
loop_
_entity_poly.entity_id
_entity_poly.type
_entity_poly.pdbx_seq_one_letter_code
_entity_poly.pdbx_strand_id
1 'polypeptide(L)' 'NPTGGISQGGMFPAQPVPNMGLLLFQVSKAAADLMAYCEAHAKEDPLLTPVPASENPFREKKFFC' A
#
# COMPACT_ATOMS: atom_id res chain seq x y z
N ASN A 1 -3.75 -27.54 -52.28
CA ASN A 1 -4.33 -26.74 -51.19
C ASN A 1 -4.95 -27.71 -50.20
N PRO A 2 -4.33 -27.93 -49.03
CA PRO A 2 -5.04 -28.47 -47.88
C PRO A 2 -5.20 -27.38 -46.81
N THR A 3 -6.46 -27.02 -46.62
CA THR A 3 -7.17 -26.89 -45.34
C THR A 3 -6.41 -26.22 -44.19
N GLY A 4 -6.76 -24.97 -43.95
CA GLY A 4 -6.33 -24.18 -42.81
C GLY A 4 -6.63 -24.84 -41.47
N GLY A 5 -5.61 -24.89 -40.61
CA GLY A 5 -5.74 -25.22 -39.21
C GLY A 5 -6.37 -24.03 -38.47
N ILE A 6 -7.56 -24.23 -37.93
CA ILE A 6 -8.17 -23.30 -36.98
C ILE A 6 -7.42 -23.50 -35.67
N SER A 7 -6.53 -22.56 -35.34
CA SER A 7 -5.89 -22.50 -34.02
C SER A 7 -6.98 -22.40 -32.96
N GLN A 8 -7.04 -23.38 -32.05
CA GLN A 8 -7.95 -23.36 -30.91
C GLN A 8 -7.70 -22.08 -30.11
N GLY A 9 -8.63 -21.12 -30.20
CA GLY A 9 -8.63 -19.96 -29.33
C GLY A 9 -8.86 -20.43 -27.90
N GLY A 10 -7.81 -20.38 -27.07
CA GLY A 10 -7.93 -20.63 -25.64
C GLY A 10 -8.88 -19.59 -25.05
N MET A 11 -10.07 -20.04 -24.64
CA MET A 11 -10.99 -19.22 -23.87
C MET A 11 -10.31 -18.91 -22.54
N PHE A 12 -9.86 -17.66 -22.35
CA PHE A 12 -9.40 -17.19 -21.05
C PHE A 12 -10.56 -17.38 -20.08
N PRO A 13 -10.39 -18.08 -18.93
CA PRO A 13 -11.48 -18.25 -17.99
C PRO A 13 -11.97 -16.87 -17.59
N ALA A 14 -13.27 -16.61 -17.80
CA ALA A 14 -13.89 -15.37 -17.37
C ALA A 14 -13.78 -15.31 -15.84
N GLN A 15 -12.85 -14.51 -15.34
CA GLN A 15 -12.72 -14.29 -13.91
C GLN A 15 -14.00 -13.58 -13.44
N PRO A 16 -14.69 -14.09 -12.41
CA PRO A 16 -15.90 -13.46 -11.92
C PRO A 16 -15.57 -12.03 -11.48
N VAL A 17 -16.18 -11.06 -12.16
CA VAL A 17 -16.04 -9.66 -11.78
C VAL A 17 -16.68 -9.49 -10.39
N PRO A 18 -15.93 -9.04 -9.39
CA PRO A 18 -16.49 -8.91 -8.06
C PRO A 18 -17.58 -7.83 -8.07
N ASN A 19 -18.58 -8.02 -7.21
CA ASN A 19 -19.67 -7.05 -7.07
C ASN A 19 -19.09 -5.66 -6.73
N MET A 20 -19.28 -4.69 -7.63
CA MET A 20 -18.71 -3.34 -7.50
C MET A 20 -19.13 -2.66 -6.19
N GLY A 21 -20.37 -2.85 -5.73
CA GLY A 21 -20.85 -2.27 -4.46
C GLY A 21 -20.10 -2.81 -3.24
N LEU A 22 -19.82 -4.12 -3.23
CA LEU A 22 -19.04 -4.77 -2.18
C LEU A 22 -17.56 -4.35 -2.22
N LEU A 23 -16.99 -4.15 -3.41
CA LEU A 23 -15.61 -3.65 -3.57
C LEU A 23 -15.47 -2.22 -3.06
N LEU A 24 -16.38 -1.32 -3.43
CA LEU A 24 -16.33 0.09 -3.01
C LEU A 24 -16.39 0.23 -1.49
N PHE A 25 -17.26 -0.54 -0.82
CA PHE A 25 -17.34 -0.55 0.64
C PHE A 25 -16.04 -1.08 1.30
N GLN A 26 -15.42 -2.12 0.74
CA GLN A 26 -14.15 -2.62 1.26
C GLN A 26 -13.02 -1.63 1.08
N VAL A 27 -12.99 -0.89 -0.04
CA VAL A 27 -11.98 0.16 -0.27
C VAL A 27 -12.13 1.30 0.73
N SER A 28 -13.35 1.78 0.98
CA SER A 28 -13.55 2.84 1.97
C SER A 28 -13.23 2.38 3.40
N LYS A 29 -13.55 1.12 3.74
CA LYS A 29 -13.17 0.53 5.04
C LYS A 29 -11.66 0.40 5.18
N ALA A 30 -10.96 -0.13 4.17
CA ALA A 30 -9.51 -0.27 4.19
C ALA A 30 -8.82 1.11 4.29
N ALA A 31 -9.34 2.12 3.59
CA ALA A 31 -8.85 3.49 3.70
C ALA A 31 -9.02 4.05 5.11
N ALA A 32 -10.19 3.84 5.73
CA ALA A 32 -10.44 4.29 7.10
C ALA A 32 -9.49 3.62 8.11
N ASP A 33 -9.24 2.32 7.96
CA ASP A 33 -8.32 1.58 8.82
C ASP A 33 -6.87 2.06 8.68
N LEU A 34 -6.44 2.34 7.45
CA LEU A 34 -5.12 2.91 7.18
C LEU A 34 -4.99 4.31 7.79
N MET A 35 -6.00 5.17 7.65
CA MET A 35 -6.00 6.51 8.25
C MET A 35 -5.91 6.42 9.78
N ALA A 36 -6.75 5.59 10.41
CA ALA A 36 -6.74 5.41 11.86
C ALA A 36 -5.38 4.89 12.36
N TYR A 37 -4.75 3.96 11.63
CA TYR A 37 -3.42 3.47 11.97
C TYR A 37 -2.36 4.58 11.88
N CYS A 38 -2.35 5.35 10.79
CA CYS A 38 -1.43 6.46 10.61
C CYS A 38 -1.61 7.53 11.69
N GLU A 39 -2.85 7.92 12.00
CA GLU A 39 -3.14 8.91 13.05
C GLU A 39 -2.68 8.46 14.44
N ALA A 40 -2.87 7.18 14.76
CA ALA A 40 -2.45 6.61 16.04
C ALA A 40 -0.91 6.66 16.22
N HIS A 41 -0.15 6.45 15.14
CA HIS A 41 1.32 6.33 15.21
C HIS A 41 2.08 7.59 14.71
N ALA A 42 1.39 8.60 14.17
CA ALA A 42 2.02 9.79 13.62
C ALA A 42 2.92 10.55 14.61
N LYS A 43 2.59 10.49 15.91
CA LYS A 43 3.38 11.13 16.98
C LYS A 43 4.67 10.38 17.31
N GLU A 44 4.70 9.08 17.02
CA GLU A 44 5.84 8.20 17.27
C GLU A 44 6.79 8.14 16.09
N ASP A 45 6.35 8.59 14.90
CA ASP A 45 7.18 8.73 13.71
C ASP A 45 8.09 9.96 13.83
N PRO A 46 9.42 9.80 14.01
CA PRO A 46 10.36 10.91 14.17
C PRO A 46 10.51 11.79 12.92
N LEU A 47 10.04 11.31 11.76
CA LEU A 47 10.06 12.03 10.48
C LEU A 47 8.82 12.91 10.31
N LEU A 48 7.69 12.51 10.90
CA LEU A 48 6.46 13.32 10.94
C LEU A 48 6.45 14.28 12.13
N THR A 49 6.90 13.81 13.28
CA THR A 49 7.00 14.61 14.51
C THR A 49 8.47 14.78 14.88
N PRO A 50 9.06 15.97 14.65
CA PRO A 50 10.48 16.18 14.88
C PRO A 50 10.89 15.88 16.32
N VAL A 51 11.87 14.99 16.49
CA VAL A 51 12.44 14.68 17.80
C VAL A 51 13.56 15.64 18.18
N PRO A 52 13.83 15.84 19.48
CA PRO A 52 14.96 16.63 19.95
C PRO A 52 16.30 16.15 19.38
N ALA A 53 17.22 17.09 19.20
CA ALA A 53 18.57 16.84 18.70
C ALA A 53 19.36 15.78 19.50
N SER A 54 19.11 15.63 20.80
CA SER A 54 19.74 14.62 21.65
C SER A 54 19.25 13.20 21.39
N GLU A 55 18.01 13.06 20.92
CA GLU A 55 17.37 11.77 20.63
C GLU A 55 17.58 11.34 19.18
N ASN A 56 17.93 12.27 18.29
CA ASN A 56 18.25 11.98 16.90
C ASN A 56 19.59 11.22 16.77
N PRO A 57 19.59 9.93 16.39
CA PRO A 57 20.81 9.13 16.26
C PRO A 57 21.71 9.55 15.09
N PHE A 58 21.19 10.32 14.14
CA PHE A 58 21.94 10.87 13.00
C PHE A 58 22.64 12.19 13.32
N ARG A 59 22.47 12.75 14.53
CA ARG A 59 23.14 13.99 14.89
C ARG A 59 24.61 13.76 15.22
N GLU A 60 25.47 14.68 14.79
CA GLU A 60 26.88 14.70 15.17
C GLU A 60 27.05 14.68 16.70
N LYS A 61 27.84 13.72 17.18
CA LYS A 61 28.27 13.68 18.57
C LYS A 61 29.16 14.89 18.82
N LYS A 62 28.70 15.84 19.64
CA LYS A 62 29.56 16.90 20.17
C LYS A 62 30.59 16.24 21.10
N PHE A 63 31.77 15.96 20.56
CA PHE A 63 32.93 15.66 21.38
C PHE A 63 33.30 16.95 22.12
N PHE A 64 32.98 17.01 23.41
CA PHE A 64 33.55 18.02 24.28
C PHE A 64 34.97 17.55 24.61
N CYS A 65 35.97 18.28 24.10
CA CYS A 65 37.37 18.16 24.54
C CYS A 65 37.53 18.66 25.97
#